data_AF-B8XJF8-F1
#
_entry.id   AF-B8XJF8-F1
#
_cell.length_a   1.000
_cell.length_b   1.000
_cell.length_c   1.000
_cell.angle_alpha   90.00
_cell.angle_beta   90.00
_cell.angle_gamma   90.00
#
_symmetry.space_group_name_H-M   'P 1'
#
loop_
_entity.id
_entity.type
_entity.pdbx_description
1 polymer ?
#
loop_
_entity_poly.entity_id
_entity_poly.type
_entity_poly.pdbx_seq_one_letter_code
_entity_poly.pdbx_strand_id
1 'polypeptide(L)'
;ILQAPSLNILAEAPQILKEFLQGECKVSENQITTLNGVKLAQTIPEGCYHILAQDCSEELKFMVLAKPSKDEPTKSDINIQLGHYDINMYQKSGATEMTINGHILSMDDLPYKSFGELGVEIFKTETGVSMVAPDFGIESINYDQGNVQVRPTLTMKGQLCGICGRNDDQMVEDYRRPDGSVAKDAASHIHSWILPSQSCTEGCNLKHTLVKLEQEIYGEKSKCYNVHPVLRCAKQCRPVKTVDVPTGFHCL
;
A
#
# COMPACT_ATOMS: atom_id res chain seq x y z
N ILE A 1 8.24 54.35 -18.75
CA ILE A 1 8.86 53.04 -18.43
C ILE A 1 7.75 52.18 -17.87
N LEU A 2 7.08 51.40 -18.73
CA LEU A 2 6.08 50.41 -18.31
C LEU A 2 6.84 49.09 -18.16
N GLN A 3 7.01 48.62 -16.93
CA GLN A 3 7.49 47.26 -16.67
C GLN A 3 6.41 46.28 -17.17
N ALA A 4 6.78 45.44 -18.14
CA ALA A 4 5.99 44.28 -18.48
C ALA A 4 5.98 43.31 -17.29
N PRO A 5 4.83 42.72 -16.91
CA PRO A 5 4.80 41.65 -15.93
C PRO A 5 5.56 40.46 -16.50
N SER A 6 6.49 39.91 -15.71
CA SER A 6 7.31 38.76 -16.07
C SER A 6 6.44 37.55 -16.38
N LEU A 7 6.60 37.03 -17.60
CA LEU A 7 5.88 35.89 -18.15
C LEU A 7 6.41 34.56 -17.55
N ASN A 8 6.31 34.36 -16.24
CA ASN A 8 6.80 33.14 -15.56
C ASN A 8 5.82 31.96 -15.63
N ILE A 9 4.57 32.19 -16.02
CA ILE A 9 3.49 31.18 -15.97
C ILE A 9 3.70 30.03 -16.97
N LEU A 10 4.36 30.28 -18.11
CA LEU A 10 4.59 29.25 -19.14
C LEU A 10 5.76 28.31 -18.80
N ALA A 11 6.70 28.73 -17.95
CA ALA A 11 7.84 27.90 -17.55
C ALA A 11 7.46 26.86 -16.48
N GLU A 12 6.43 27.15 -15.67
CA GLU A 12 5.95 26.30 -14.58
C GLU A 12 4.88 25.30 -15.04
N ALA A 13 4.23 25.55 -16.19
CA ALA A 13 3.16 24.71 -16.72
C ALA A 13 3.52 23.22 -16.88
N PRO A 14 4.73 22.83 -17.35
CA PRO A 14 5.12 21.42 -17.43
C PRO A 14 5.23 20.74 -16.06
N GLN A 15 5.73 21.46 -15.05
CA GLN A 15 5.88 20.94 -13.69
C GLN A 15 4.52 20.80 -13.00
N ILE A 16 3.65 21.80 -13.14
CA ILE A 16 2.27 21.77 -12.63
C ILE A 16 1.50 20.61 -13.29
N LEU A 17 1.67 20.41 -14.60
CA LEU A 17 1.05 19.30 -15.32
C LEU A 17 1.58 17.94 -14.84
N LYS A 18 2.90 17.83 -14.60
CA LYS A 18 3.51 16.62 -14.04
C LYS A 18 2.93 16.32 -12.65
N GLU A 19 2.82 17.31 -11.78
CA GLU A 19 2.24 17.16 -10.43
C GLU A 19 0.75 16.81 -10.47
N PHE A 20 0.00 17.33 -11.44
CA PHE A 20 -1.41 16.98 -11.62
C PHE A 20 -1.61 15.54 -12.11
N LEU A 21 -0.71 15.05 -12.96
CA LEU A 21 -0.80 13.70 -13.55
C LEU A 21 -0.18 12.61 -12.65
N GLN A 22 0.74 12.99 -11.76
CA GLN A 22 1.34 12.10 -10.78
C GLN A 22 0.39 11.92 -9.60
N GLY A 23 -0.32 10.79 -9.60
CA GLY A 23 -1.10 10.35 -8.47
C GLY A 23 -0.22 10.15 -7.23
N GLU A 24 -0.79 10.40 -6.07
CA GLU A 24 -0.09 10.31 -4.80
C GLU A 24 -0.93 9.55 -3.79
N CYS A 25 -0.35 8.48 -3.24
CA CYS A 25 -0.98 7.71 -2.19
C CYS A 25 -0.49 8.19 -0.83
N LYS A 26 -1.39 8.45 0.12
CA LYS A 26 -1.07 8.87 1.48
C LYS A 26 -1.65 7.90 2.49
N VAL A 27 -0.86 7.52 3.50
CA VAL A 27 -1.29 6.78 4.67
C VAL A 27 -1.02 7.62 5.89
N SER A 28 -2.06 7.95 6.62
CA SER A 28 -1.99 8.63 7.91
C SER A 28 -2.81 7.88 8.95
N GLU A 29 -2.76 8.32 10.21
CA GLU A 29 -3.38 7.68 11.36
C GLU A 29 -4.84 7.26 11.15
N ASN A 30 -5.63 8.01 10.37
CA ASN A 30 -7.08 7.80 10.27
C ASN A 30 -7.58 7.63 8.83
N GLN A 31 -6.71 7.71 7.83
CA GLN A 31 -7.14 7.74 6.44
C GLN A 31 -6.06 7.24 5.49
N ILE A 32 -6.50 6.53 4.46
CA ILE A 32 -5.69 6.26 3.28
C ILE A 32 -6.28 7.07 2.12
N THR A 33 -5.44 7.84 1.43
CA THR A 33 -5.80 8.49 0.16
C THR A 33 -5.13 7.70 -0.95
N THR A 34 -5.92 7.23 -1.93
CA THR A 34 -5.42 6.49 -3.09
C THR A 34 -4.78 7.41 -4.12
N LEU A 35 -4.16 6.84 -5.15
CA LEU A 35 -3.50 7.58 -6.21
C LEU A 35 -4.47 8.45 -7.04
N ASN A 36 -5.72 8.01 -7.22
CA ASN A 36 -6.76 8.83 -7.86
C ASN A 36 -7.49 9.77 -6.86
N GLY A 37 -7.02 9.87 -5.61
CA GLY A 37 -7.54 10.80 -4.60
C GLY A 37 -8.74 10.30 -3.78
N VAL A 38 -9.11 9.02 -3.89
CA VAL A 38 -10.19 8.44 -3.09
C VAL A 38 -9.76 8.33 -1.62
N LYS A 39 -10.61 8.80 -0.72
CA LYS A 39 -10.38 8.75 0.72
C LYS A 39 -11.04 7.53 1.35
N LEU A 40 -10.24 6.56 1.75
CA LEU A 40 -10.66 5.40 2.52
C LEU A 40 -10.63 5.78 4.00
N ALA A 41 -11.81 5.98 4.60
CA ALA A 41 -11.97 6.30 6.02
C ALA A 41 -11.79 5.06 6.92
N GLN A 42 -10.70 4.34 6.73
CA GLN A 42 -10.30 3.15 7.46
C GLN A 42 -8.78 3.09 7.52
N THR A 43 -8.25 2.48 8.57
CA THR A 43 -6.81 2.26 8.76
C THR A 43 -6.41 0.87 8.31
N ILE A 44 -5.10 0.64 8.21
CA ILE A 44 -4.55 -0.69 7.98
C ILE A 44 -4.82 -1.56 9.22
N PRO A 45 -5.52 -2.69 9.09
CA PRO A 45 -5.75 -3.62 10.20
C PRO A 45 -4.46 -4.10 10.86
N GLU A 46 -4.54 -4.32 12.17
CA GLU A 46 -3.45 -4.89 12.96
C GLU A 46 -3.09 -6.32 12.53
N GLY A 47 -1.84 -6.71 12.81
CA GLY A 47 -1.39 -8.11 12.76
C GLY A 47 -0.80 -8.59 11.43
N CYS A 48 -0.98 -7.86 10.33
CA CYS A 48 -0.53 -8.30 9.01
C CYS A 48 0.07 -7.18 8.17
N TYR A 49 1.08 -7.51 7.35
CA TYR A 49 1.45 -6.66 6.23
C TYR A 49 0.33 -6.65 5.20
N HIS A 50 0.09 -5.48 4.64
CA HIS A 50 -0.80 -5.27 3.52
C HIS A 50 0.00 -4.71 2.35
N ILE A 51 -0.38 -5.09 1.13
CA ILE A 51 0.20 -4.51 -0.08
C ILE A 51 -0.37 -3.11 -0.25
N LEU A 52 0.45 -2.10 0.03
CA LEU A 52 0.09 -0.70 -0.13
C LEU A 52 0.06 -0.35 -1.62
N ALA A 53 1.16 -0.61 -2.31
CA ALA A 53 1.33 -0.44 -3.74
C ALA A 53 2.35 -1.43 -4.27
N GLN A 54 2.11 -2.03 -5.42
CA GLN A 54 3.01 -2.96 -6.09
C GLN A 54 2.96 -2.70 -7.59
N ASP A 55 4.09 -2.87 -8.28
CA ASP A 55 4.11 -2.99 -9.73
C ASP A 55 3.46 -4.31 -10.15
N CYS A 56 2.37 -4.22 -10.91
CA CYS A 56 1.60 -5.35 -11.40
C CYS A 56 1.67 -5.46 -12.93
N SER A 57 2.66 -4.81 -13.54
CA SER A 57 3.12 -5.08 -14.90
C SER A 57 3.87 -6.42 -14.98
N GLU A 58 4.32 -6.80 -16.17
CA GLU A 58 5.12 -8.01 -16.37
C GLU A 58 6.52 -7.91 -15.72
N GLU A 59 6.99 -6.70 -15.40
CA GLU A 59 8.34 -6.46 -14.86
C GLU A 59 8.42 -6.64 -13.34
N LEU A 60 7.31 -6.42 -12.60
CA LEU A 60 7.21 -6.60 -11.14
C LEU A 60 8.34 -5.87 -10.36
N LYS A 61 8.60 -4.60 -10.69
CA LYS A 61 9.77 -3.83 -10.23
C LYS A 61 9.83 -3.59 -8.73
N PHE A 62 8.68 -3.42 -8.07
CA PHE A 62 8.65 -3.11 -6.65
C PHE A 62 7.37 -3.55 -5.94
N MET A 63 7.46 -3.65 -4.62
CA MET A 63 6.34 -3.86 -3.69
C MET A 63 6.55 -3.00 -2.44
N VAL A 64 5.54 -2.25 -2.04
CA VAL A 64 5.50 -1.49 -0.78
C VAL A 64 4.45 -2.11 0.12
N LEU A 65 4.91 -2.59 1.26
CA LEU A 65 4.10 -3.20 2.30
C LEU A 65 3.97 -2.26 3.48
N ALA A 66 2.81 -2.27 4.13
CA ALA A 66 2.57 -1.50 5.33
C ALA A 66 1.80 -2.32 6.38
N LYS A 67 2.07 -2.03 7.65
CA LYS A 67 1.32 -2.54 8.80
C LYS A 67 1.34 -1.47 9.91
N PRO A 68 0.41 -1.52 10.88
CA PRO A 68 0.53 -0.72 12.08
C PRO A 68 1.85 -0.98 12.81
N SER A 69 2.47 0.07 13.32
CA SER A 69 3.72 -0.05 14.06
C SER A 69 3.51 -0.85 15.35
N LYS A 70 4.50 -1.67 15.71
CA LYS A 70 4.46 -2.43 16.97
C LYS A 70 4.55 -1.52 18.19
N ASP A 71 5.37 -0.47 18.11
CA ASP A 71 5.62 0.45 19.21
C ASP A 71 4.53 1.54 19.28
N GLU A 72 4.03 1.98 18.11
CA GLU A 72 3.06 3.07 18.00
C GLU A 72 1.93 2.71 17.01
N PRO A 73 0.86 1.99 17.41
CA PRO A 73 -0.13 1.42 16.49
C PRO A 73 -0.92 2.42 15.62
N THR A 74 -0.86 3.72 15.92
CA THR A 74 -1.43 4.81 15.11
C THR A 74 -0.53 5.20 13.92
N LYS A 75 0.72 4.75 13.92
CA LYS A 75 1.73 4.97 12.90
C LYS A 75 1.94 3.71 12.06
N SER A 76 2.52 3.86 10.86
CA SER A 76 2.81 2.73 9.98
C SER A 76 4.30 2.32 10.05
N ASP A 77 4.56 1.02 10.07
CA ASP A 77 5.84 0.46 9.66
C ASP A 77 5.71 0.01 8.20
N ILE A 78 6.73 0.29 7.39
CA ILE A 78 6.75 -0.09 5.97
C ILE A 78 7.94 -0.98 5.64
N ASN A 79 7.73 -1.88 4.68
CA ASN A 79 8.75 -2.67 4.02
C ASN A 79 8.66 -2.41 2.52
N ILE A 80 9.79 -2.12 1.89
CA ILE A 80 9.89 -1.79 0.49
C ILE A 80 10.84 -2.81 -0.14
N GLN A 81 10.32 -3.56 -1.12
CA GLN A 81 11.07 -4.55 -1.88
C GLN A 81 11.23 -4.03 -3.31
N LEU A 82 12.47 -3.85 -3.77
CA LEU A 82 12.78 -3.45 -5.14
C LEU A 82 14.15 -4.00 -5.56
N GLY A 83 14.20 -4.71 -6.68
CA GLY A 83 15.41 -5.41 -7.12
C GLY A 83 15.95 -6.36 -6.04
N HIS A 84 17.15 -6.07 -5.53
CA HIS A 84 17.79 -6.82 -4.44
C HIS A 84 17.71 -6.12 -3.08
N TYR A 85 17.03 -4.97 -3.01
CA TYR A 85 16.87 -4.19 -1.79
C TYR A 85 15.64 -4.61 -1.01
N ASP A 86 15.85 -4.88 0.28
CA ASP A 86 14.83 -4.98 1.32
C ASP A 86 15.03 -3.79 2.28
N ILE A 87 14.17 -2.79 2.17
CA ILE A 87 14.27 -1.55 2.95
C ILE A 87 13.12 -1.50 3.94
N ASN A 88 13.43 -1.38 5.22
CA ASN A 88 12.42 -1.22 6.27
C ASN A 88 12.51 0.19 6.85
N MET A 89 11.38 0.85 7.02
CA MET A 89 11.28 2.10 7.77
C MET A 89 10.18 1.93 8.81
N TYR A 90 10.51 2.16 10.08
CA TYR A 90 9.62 1.85 11.19
C TYR A 90 9.80 2.83 12.34
N GLN A 91 8.81 2.88 13.21
CA GLN A 91 8.91 3.64 14.46
C GLN A 91 9.44 2.75 15.56
N LYS A 92 10.39 3.29 16.34
CA LYS A 92 10.88 2.65 17.53
C LYS A 92 11.08 3.69 18.62
N SER A 93 10.37 3.52 19.73
CA SER A 93 10.49 4.43 20.89
C SER A 93 10.37 5.92 20.53
N GLY A 94 9.46 6.28 19.62
CA GLY A 94 9.23 7.67 19.19
C GLY A 94 10.18 8.20 18.11
N ALA A 95 11.12 7.39 17.62
CA ALA A 95 12.07 7.76 16.57
C ALA A 95 11.84 6.95 15.28
N THR A 96 12.15 7.55 14.13
CA THR A 96 12.24 6.86 12.85
C THR A 96 13.55 6.08 12.78
N GLU A 97 13.43 4.78 12.54
CA GLU A 97 14.53 3.84 12.34
C GLU A 97 14.42 3.23 10.94
N MET A 98 15.54 2.80 10.37
CA MET A 98 15.52 2.13 9.08
C MET A 98 16.63 1.08 8.93
N THR A 99 16.35 0.09 8.10
CA THR A 99 17.33 -0.92 7.68
C THR A 99 17.33 -1.09 6.17
N ILE A 100 18.51 -1.41 5.62
CA ILE A 100 18.68 -1.86 4.23
C ILE A 100 19.31 -3.24 4.28
N ASN A 101 18.64 -4.23 3.71
CA ASN A 101 19.08 -5.63 3.66
C ASN A 101 19.43 -6.17 5.06
N GLY A 102 18.66 -5.79 6.07
CA GLY A 102 18.86 -6.18 7.48
C GLY A 102 19.92 -5.39 8.23
N HIS A 103 20.67 -4.50 7.58
CA HIS A 103 21.65 -3.62 8.21
C HIS A 103 21.01 -2.28 8.59
N ILE A 104 21.24 -1.83 9.82
CA ILE A 104 20.77 -0.52 10.29
C ILE A 104 21.47 0.59 9.50
N LEU A 105 20.70 1.57 9.03
CA LEU A 105 21.20 2.80 8.43
C LEU A 105 20.84 3.95 9.36
N SER A 106 21.85 4.62 9.92
CA SER A 106 21.64 5.74 10.84
C SER A 106 21.15 6.98 10.08
N MET A 107 20.38 7.83 10.75
CA MET A 107 20.03 9.16 10.25
C MET A 107 21.26 10.03 9.96
N ASP A 108 22.38 9.78 10.63
CA ASP A 108 23.66 10.49 10.44
C ASP A 108 24.43 10.01 9.21
N ASP A 109 24.10 8.83 8.67
CA ASP A 109 24.71 8.25 7.48
C ASP A 109 23.98 8.67 6.18
N LEU A 110 22.98 9.56 6.29
CA LEU A 110 22.24 10.09 5.15
C LEU A 110 22.93 11.35 4.56
N PRO A 111 22.92 11.54 3.22
CA PRO A 111 22.19 10.75 2.25
C PRO A 111 22.87 9.43 1.90
N TYR A 112 22.07 8.36 1.84
CA TYR A 112 22.49 7.08 1.27
C TYR A 112 22.30 7.12 -0.24
N LYS A 113 23.28 6.59 -0.98
CA LYS A 113 23.17 6.34 -2.42
C LYS A 113 23.68 4.93 -2.71
N SER A 114 22.88 4.16 -3.44
CA SER A 114 23.28 2.83 -3.89
C SER A 114 24.46 2.88 -4.86
N PHE A 115 25.28 1.83 -4.84
CA PHE A 115 26.29 1.59 -5.86
C PHE A 115 25.69 0.69 -6.96
N GLY A 116 25.62 1.17 -8.21
CA GLY A 116 25.11 0.38 -9.35
C GLY A 116 24.43 1.23 -10.42
N GLU A 117 23.90 0.56 -11.46
CA GLU A 117 23.18 1.21 -12.56
C GLU A 117 21.77 1.67 -12.17
N LEU A 118 21.08 0.93 -11.30
CA LEU A 118 19.72 1.27 -10.83
C LEU A 118 19.83 1.96 -9.46
N GLY A 119 19.52 3.25 -9.43
CA GLY A 119 19.76 4.10 -8.27
C GLY A 119 18.66 4.04 -7.22
N VAL A 120 19.04 3.82 -5.97
CA VAL A 120 18.25 4.13 -4.77
C VAL A 120 18.98 5.21 -3.99
N GLU A 121 18.30 6.32 -3.75
CA GLU A 121 18.78 7.39 -2.89
C GLU A 121 17.83 7.56 -1.70
N ILE A 122 18.39 7.74 -0.50
CA ILE A 122 17.61 8.05 0.70
C ILE A 122 18.21 9.30 1.32
N PHE A 123 17.37 10.27 1.66
CA PHE A 123 17.79 11.52 2.28
C PHE A 123 16.91 11.85 3.49
N LYS A 124 17.52 12.57 4.43
CA LYS A 124 16.83 13.13 5.58
C LYS A 124 15.93 14.28 5.13
N THR A 125 14.71 14.31 5.63
CA THR A 125 13.81 15.47 5.52
C THR A 125 13.74 16.17 6.87
N GLU A 126 12.98 17.27 6.97
CA GLU A 126 12.83 18.02 8.22
C GLU A 126 12.30 17.13 9.37
N THR A 127 11.36 16.24 9.05
CA THR A 127 10.58 15.46 10.02
C THR A 127 10.73 13.94 9.87
N GLY A 128 11.41 13.47 8.80
CA GLY A 128 11.60 12.03 8.55
C GLY A 128 12.62 11.75 7.45
N VAL A 129 12.26 10.88 6.51
CA VAL A 129 13.10 10.51 5.36
C VAL A 129 12.32 10.46 4.07
N SER A 130 13.04 10.59 2.96
CA SER A 130 12.52 10.39 1.62
C SER A 130 13.45 9.46 0.85
N MET A 131 12.86 8.51 0.13
CA MET A 131 13.55 7.58 -0.75
C MET A 131 13.14 7.88 -2.20
N VAL A 132 14.10 7.87 -3.12
CA VAL A 132 13.90 8.09 -4.55
C VAL A 132 14.52 6.91 -5.31
N ALA A 133 13.75 6.31 -6.23
CA ALA A 133 14.16 5.14 -7.00
C ALA A 133 13.45 5.09 -8.37
N PRO A 134 13.67 6.10 -9.24
CA PRO A 134 12.88 6.30 -10.46
C PRO A 134 13.05 5.17 -11.48
N ASP A 135 14.22 4.52 -11.52
CA ASP A 135 14.45 3.37 -12.41
C ASP A 135 13.57 2.16 -12.05
N PHE A 136 13.15 2.07 -10.79
CA PHE A 136 12.18 1.08 -10.31
C PHE A 136 10.73 1.58 -10.43
N GLY A 137 10.51 2.77 -10.99
CA GLY A 137 9.19 3.37 -11.13
C GLY A 137 8.69 4.12 -9.90
N ILE A 138 9.54 4.38 -8.91
CA ILE A 138 9.22 5.16 -7.70
C ILE A 138 9.82 6.56 -7.83
N GLU A 139 8.97 7.59 -7.97
CA GLU A 139 9.43 8.98 -7.96
C GLU A 139 9.90 9.35 -6.54
N SER A 140 9.08 9.06 -5.53
CA SER A 140 9.47 9.20 -4.12
C SER A 140 8.60 8.35 -3.18
N ILE A 141 9.19 7.91 -2.08
CA ILE A 141 8.48 7.47 -0.89
C ILE A 141 8.92 8.36 0.27
N ASN A 142 8.00 9.14 0.83
CA ASN A 142 8.27 9.92 2.04
C ASN A 142 7.71 9.19 3.25
N TYR A 143 8.54 9.08 4.27
CA TYR A 143 8.20 8.46 5.54
C TYR A 143 8.45 9.48 6.66
N ASP A 144 7.36 10.03 7.19
CA ASP A 144 7.39 11.10 8.18
C ASP A 144 6.65 10.66 9.45
N GLN A 145 7.44 10.26 10.46
CA GLN A 145 6.93 9.82 11.76
C GLN A 145 5.79 8.79 11.63
N GLY A 146 5.95 7.83 10.72
CA GLY A 146 4.96 6.79 10.47
C GLY A 146 3.84 7.14 9.47
N ASN A 147 3.76 8.39 9.01
CA ASN A 147 2.96 8.74 7.83
C ASN A 147 3.73 8.35 6.58
N VAL A 148 3.03 7.77 5.60
CA VAL A 148 3.64 7.26 4.36
C VAL A 148 3.03 7.99 3.19
N GLN A 149 3.88 8.39 2.25
CA GLN A 149 3.49 9.00 1.00
C GLN A 149 4.20 8.28 -0.13
N VAL A 150 3.46 7.62 -1.02
CA VAL A 150 4.01 6.93 -2.18
C VAL A 150 3.64 7.69 -3.44
N ARG A 151 4.66 8.15 -4.17
CA ARG A 151 4.53 8.77 -5.49
C ARG A 151 5.24 7.89 -6.51
N PRO A 152 4.49 7.18 -7.36
CA PRO A 152 5.07 6.50 -8.49
C PRO A 152 5.49 7.49 -9.57
N THR A 153 6.40 7.06 -10.43
CA THR A 153 6.72 7.78 -11.67
C THR A 153 5.51 7.77 -12.61
N LEU A 154 5.48 8.72 -13.57
CA LEU A 154 4.38 8.82 -14.55
C LEU A 154 4.24 7.57 -15.42
N THR A 155 5.31 6.81 -15.64
CA THR A 155 5.30 5.59 -16.46
C THR A 155 4.52 4.45 -15.80
N MET A 156 4.35 4.47 -14.48
CA MET A 156 3.59 3.46 -13.74
C MET A 156 2.08 3.73 -13.72
N LYS A 157 1.60 4.75 -14.43
CA LYS A 157 0.17 5.08 -14.50
C LYS A 157 -0.64 3.88 -15.02
N GLY A 158 -1.61 3.40 -14.23
CA GLY A 158 -2.44 2.23 -14.55
C GLY A 158 -1.75 0.86 -14.37
N GLN A 159 -0.47 0.83 -14.00
CA GLN A 159 0.33 -0.40 -13.87
C GLN A 159 0.42 -0.93 -12.43
N LEU A 160 -0.01 -0.13 -11.46
CA LEU A 160 0.05 -0.48 -10.06
C LEU A 160 -1.17 -1.30 -9.63
N CYS A 161 -1.01 -2.05 -8.55
CA CYS A 161 -2.10 -2.60 -7.78
C CYS A 161 -1.79 -2.59 -6.28
N GLY A 162 -2.81 -2.73 -5.43
CA GLY A 162 -2.69 -2.55 -3.97
C GLY A 162 -3.76 -1.63 -3.40
N ILE A 163 -3.65 -1.34 -2.10
CA ILE A 163 -4.58 -0.43 -1.42
C ILE A 163 -4.59 0.98 -2.06
N CYS A 164 -3.45 1.44 -2.56
CA CYS A 164 -3.29 2.74 -3.21
C CYS A 164 -4.01 2.87 -4.56
N GLY A 165 -4.59 1.78 -5.10
CA GLY A 165 -5.24 1.78 -6.41
C GLY A 165 -4.23 1.78 -7.57
N ARG A 166 -4.73 2.04 -8.78
CA ARG A 166 -3.97 1.85 -10.02
C ARG A 166 -3.46 3.15 -10.65
N ASN A 167 -3.92 4.31 -10.18
CA ASN A 167 -3.67 5.62 -10.80
C ASN A 167 -4.16 5.70 -12.26
N ASP A 168 -5.30 5.11 -12.59
CA ASP A 168 -5.87 5.06 -13.95
C ASP A 168 -7.03 6.05 -14.17
N ASP A 169 -7.14 7.07 -13.31
CA ASP A 169 -8.21 8.06 -13.27
C ASP A 169 -9.62 7.48 -13.00
N GLN A 170 -9.72 6.19 -12.64
CA GLN A 170 -10.98 5.52 -12.33
C GLN A 170 -11.15 5.30 -10.83
N MET A 171 -11.78 6.27 -10.15
CA MET A 171 -12.00 6.23 -8.69
C MET A 171 -12.76 4.98 -8.19
N VAL A 172 -13.60 4.35 -9.02
CA VAL A 172 -14.30 3.11 -8.65
C VAL A 172 -13.33 1.93 -8.61
N GLU A 173 -12.37 1.89 -9.54
CA GLU A 173 -11.34 0.85 -9.62
C GLU A 173 -10.29 0.97 -8.50
N ASP A 174 -10.30 2.04 -7.72
CA ASP A 174 -9.48 2.13 -6.51
C ASP A 174 -9.89 1.13 -5.42
N TYR A 175 -11.10 0.57 -5.49
CA TYR A 175 -11.56 -0.52 -4.62
C TYR A 175 -11.29 -1.92 -5.22
N ARG A 176 -10.49 -1.99 -6.29
CA ARG A 176 -10.16 -3.25 -6.96
C ARG A 176 -9.34 -4.16 -6.04
N ARG A 177 -9.73 -5.42 -5.99
CA ARG A 177 -9.13 -6.50 -5.21
C ARG A 177 -8.10 -7.28 -6.03
N PRO A 178 -7.26 -8.13 -5.41
CA PRO A 178 -6.29 -8.96 -6.13
C PRO A 178 -6.90 -9.88 -7.19
N ASP A 179 -8.15 -10.34 -6.99
CA ASP A 179 -8.88 -11.18 -7.94
C ASP A 179 -9.53 -10.40 -9.11
N GLY A 180 -9.33 -9.08 -9.13
CA GLY A 180 -9.86 -8.17 -10.15
C GLY A 180 -11.31 -7.75 -9.97
N SER A 181 -11.99 -8.21 -8.92
CA SER A 181 -13.31 -7.68 -8.54
C SER A 181 -13.18 -6.33 -7.83
N VAL A 182 -14.26 -5.54 -7.83
CA VAL A 182 -14.34 -4.27 -7.09
C VAL A 182 -15.04 -4.51 -5.75
N ALA A 183 -14.43 -4.08 -4.66
CA ALA A 183 -15.00 -4.17 -3.33
C ALA A 183 -16.18 -3.21 -3.14
N LYS A 184 -17.15 -3.61 -2.29
CA LYS A 184 -18.32 -2.78 -1.98
C LYS A 184 -18.02 -1.63 -1.03
N ASP A 185 -16.95 -1.75 -0.25
CA ASP A 185 -16.57 -0.82 0.80
C ASP A 185 -15.06 -0.87 1.09
N ALA A 186 -14.58 0.14 1.82
CA ALA A 186 -13.16 0.34 2.10
C ALA A 186 -12.59 -0.77 2.98
N ALA A 187 -13.37 -1.29 3.93
CA ALA A 187 -12.91 -2.38 4.79
C ALA A 187 -12.63 -3.63 3.97
N SER A 188 -13.57 -4.01 3.10
CA SER A 188 -13.44 -5.15 2.19
C SER A 188 -12.30 -4.99 1.19
N HIS A 189 -12.04 -3.76 0.73
CA HIS A 189 -10.89 -3.45 -0.12
C HIS A 189 -9.58 -3.67 0.64
N ILE A 190 -9.38 -2.98 1.77
CA ILE A 190 -8.15 -3.04 2.56
C ILE A 190 -7.85 -4.48 3.00
N HIS A 191 -8.84 -5.21 3.52
CA HIS A 191 -8.63 -6.60 3.95
C HIS A 191 -8.30 -7.55 2.80
N SER A 192 -8.71 -7.24 1.55
CA SER A 192 -8.37 -8.10 0.41
C SER A 192 -6.89 -8.05 0.05
N TRP A 193 -6.16 -7.02 0.50
CA TRP A 193 -4.73 -6.81 0.22
C TRP A 193 -3.80 -7.28 1.36
N ILE A 194 -4.31 -8.05 2.31
CA ILE A 194 -3.50 -8.70 3.34
C ILE A 194 -2.57 -9.74 2.72
N LEU A 195 -1.29 -9.72 3.12
CA LEU A 195 -0.36 -10.81 2.84
C LEU A 195 -0.42 -11.88 3.95
N PRO A 196 -1.00 -13.06 3.68
CA PRO A 196 -1.03 -14.14 4.64
C PRO A 196 0.38 -14.74 4.87
N SER A 197 0.72 -15.02 6.13
CA SER A 197 1.89 -15.81 6.51
C SER A 197 1.57 -17.30 6.48
N GLN A 198 2.60 -18.12 6.21
CA GLN A 198 2.47 -19.58 6.16
C GLN A 198 2.65 -20.26 7.53
N SER A 199 3.16 -19.58 8.57
CA SER A 199 3.52 -20.21 9.85
C SER A 199 2.92 -19.52 11.10
N CYS A 200 2.39 -20.33 12.02
CA CYS A 200 1.73 -19.89 13.26
C CYS A 200 2.63 -19.20 14.31
N THR A 201 3.95 -19.32 14.19
CA THR A 201 4.89 -18.93 15.25
C THR A 201 5.24 -17.45 15.25
N GLU A 202 5.22 -16.79 14.09
CA GLU A 202 5.40 -15.35 13.94
C GLU A 202 4.64 -14.86 12.69
N GLY A 203 3.71 -13.91 12.86
CA GLY A 203 3.08 -13.19 11.74
C GLY A 203 1.58 -13.42 11.49
N CYS A 204 1.15 -12.97 10.31
CA CYS A 204 -0.24 -12.92 9.86
C CYS A 204 -0.84 -14.30 9.60
N ASN A 205 -1.46 -14.92 10.59
CA ASN A 205 -1.96 -16.31 10.51
C ASN A 205 -3.32 -16.45 9.82
N LEU A 206 -3.48 -15.79 8.67
CA LEU A 206 -4.70 -15.80 7.88
C LEU A 206 -4.49 -16.64 6.61
N LYS A 207 -5.59 -17.15 6.06
CA LYS A 207 -5.63 -17.82 4.77
C LYS A 207 -6.91 -17.47 4.03
N HIS A 208 -6.80 -17.29 2.73
CA HIS A 208 -7.96 -17.19 1.86
C HIS A 208 -8.69 -18.54 1.83
N THR A 209 -9.97 -18.53 2.18
CA THR A 209 -10.77 -19.75 2.32
C THR A 209 -12.14 -19.57 1.67
N LEU A 210 -12.63 -20.61 1.01
CA LEU A 210 -14.01 -20.73 0.61
C LEU A 210 -14.87 -21.20 1.79
N VAL A 211 -15.87 -20.42 2.14
CA VAL A 211 -16.88 -20.69 3.13
C VAL A 211 -18.11 -21.27 2.44
N LYS A 212 -18.54 -22.43 2.91
CA LYS A 212 -19.81 -23.05 2.52
C LYS A 212 -20.89 -22.65 3.51
N LEU A 213 -22.04 -22.22 3.00
CA LEU A 213 -23.29 -22.06 3.74
C LEU A 213 -24.32 -23.02 3.17
N GLU A 214 -25.23 -23.49 4.04
CA GLU A 214 -26.42 -24.22 3.61
C GLU A 214 -27.60 -23.28 3.79
N GLN A 215 -28.34 -23.06 2.70
CA GLN A 215 -29.43 -22.10 2.67
C GLN A 215 -30.62 -22.69 1.91
N GLU A 216 -31.83 -22.29 2.28
CA GLU A 216 -33.04 -22.68 1.57
C GLU A 216 -33.41 -21.60 0.56
N ILE A 217 -33.47 -21.96 -0.71
CA ILE A 217 -33.78 -21.05 -1.82
C ILE A 217 -34.95 -21.66 -2.58
N TYR A 218 -36.06 -20.92 -2.66
CA TYR A 218 -37.34 -21.39 -3.24
C TYR A 218 -37.85 -22.73 -2.66
N GLY A 219 -37.60 -23.00 -1.38
CA GLY A 219 -38.01 -24.24 -0.71
C GLY A 219 -37.05 -25.42 -0.91
N GLU A 220 -35.94 -25.23 -1.64
CA GLU A 220 -34.92 -26.25 -1.86
C GLU A 220 -33.63 -25.94 -1.09
N LYS A 221 -33.06 -26.97 -0.46
CA LYS A 221 -31.77 -26.87 0.23
C LYS A 221 -30.65 -26.74 -0.78
N SER A 222 -30.05 -25.56 -0.83
CA SER A 222 -28.93 -25.22 -1.72
C SER A 222 -27.63 -25.10 -0.93
N LYS A 223 -26.50 -25.39 -1.58
CA LYS A 223 -25.16 -25.19 -1.04
C LYS A 223 -24.55 -23.92 -1.64
N CYS A 224 -24.35 -22.92 -0.81
CA CYS A 224 -23.82 -21.63 -1.21
C CYS A 224 -22.33 -21.52 -0.87
N TYR A 225 -21.53 -21.06 -1.82
CA TYR A 225 -20.11 -20.79 -1.63
C TYR A 225 -19.83 -19.32 -1.94
N ASN A 226 -18.98 -18.68 -1.15
CA ASN A 226 -18.56 -17.31 -1.45
C ASN A 226 -17.84 -17.27 -2.80
N VAL A 227 -18.16 -16.26 -3.61
CA VAL A 227 -17.58 -16.07 -4.96
C VAL A 227 -16.09 -15.74 -4.86
N HIS A 228 -15.71 -14.97 -3.82
CA HIS A 228 -14.35 -14.51 -3.59
C HIS A 228 -13.83 -15.03 -2.24
N PRO A 229 -12.68 -15.72 -2.18
CA PRO A 229 -12.12 -16.25 -0.94
C PRO A 229 -11.96 -15.19 0.15
N VAL A 230 -12.52 -15.45 1.33
CA VAL A 230 -12.40 -14.56 2.49
C VAL A 230 -11.25 -15.00 3.40
N LEU A 231 -10.66 -14.06 4.13
CA LEU A 231 -9.62 -14.37 5.10
C LEU A 231 -10.20 -15.07 6.32
N ARG A 232 -9.60 -16.19 6.70
CA ARG A 232 -9.90 -16.95 7.91
C ARG A 232 -8.60 -17.32 8.61
N CYS A 233 -8.63 -17.46 9.92
CA CYS A 233 -7.51 -18.02 10.67
C CYS A 233 -7.08 -19.37 10.08
N ALA A 234 -5.78 -19.63 10.05
CA ALA A 234 -5.25 -20.94 9.72
C ALA A 234 -5.84 -22.03 10.64
N LYS A 235 -5.87 -23.30 10.19
CA LYS A 235 -6.58 -24.41 10.86
C LYS A 235 -6.17 -24.65 12.34
N GLN A 236 -5.04 -24.10 12.77
CA GLN A 236 -4.48 -24.25 14.12
C GLN A 236 -4.51 -22.96 14.95
N CYS A 237 -5.09 -21.89 14.41
CA CYS A 237 -5.18 -20.59 15.06
C CYS A 237 -6.61 -20.32 15.54
N ARG A 238 -6.74 -19.52 16.60
CA ARG A 238 -8.04 -19.01 17.07
C ARG A 238 -8.16 -17.52 16.71
N PRO A 239 -9.33 -17.06 16.26
CA PRO A 239 -9.54 -15.64 16.00
C PRO A 239 -9.45 -14.86 17.30
N VAL A 240 -8.64 -13.80 17.30
CA VAL A 240 -8.56 -12.82 18.40
C VAL A 240 -9.49 -11.62 18.15
N LYS A 241 -9.77 -11.34 16.88
CA LYS A 241 -10.66 -10.27 16.41
C LYS A 241 -11.31 -10.69 15.09
N THR A 242 -12.50 -10.18 14.84
CA THR A 242 -13.24 -10.41 13.60
C THR A 242 -13.76 -9.09 13.05
N VAL A 243 -13.84 -8.99 11.73
CA VAL A 243 -14.42 -7.86 11.00
C VAL A 243 -15.43 -8.41 10.01
N ASP A 244 -16.59 -7.77 9.93
CA ASP A 244 -17.60 -8.11 8.95
C ASP A 244 -17.22 -7.54 7.58
N VAL A 245 -17.18 -8.41 6.58
CA VAL A 245 -16.86 -8.06 5.19
C VAL A 245 -17.97 -8.57 4.27
N PRO A 246 -18.70 -7.69 3.58
CA PRO A 246 -19.70 -8.08 2.59
C PRO A 246 -19.10 -8.98 1.50
N THR A 247 -19.61 -10.20 1.40
CA THR A 247 -19.20 -11.18 0.38
C THR A 247 -20.40 -11.73 -0.36
N GLY A 248 -20.26 -11.88 -1.68
CA GLY A 248 -21.28 -12.51 -2.52
C GLY A 248 -21.18 -14.03 -2.44
N PHE A 249 -22.32 -14.72 -2.53
CA PHE A 249 -22.39 -16.18 -2.57
C PHE A 249 -23.02 -16.65 -3.88
N HIS A 250 -22.50 -17.76 -4.41
CA HIS A 250 -23.09 -18.52 -5.50
C HIS A 250 -23.61 -19.84 -4.95
N CYS A 251 -24.88 -20.16 -5.23
CA CYS A 251 -25.57 -21.32 -4.69
C CYS A 251 -25.83 -22.37 -5.77
N LEU A 252 -25.54 -23.63 -5.43
CA LEU A 252 -25.71 -24.82 -6.25
C LEU A 252 -26.73 -25.77 -5.64
#